data_AF-A0A2D5DAZ4-F1
#
_entry.id   AF-A0A2D5DAZ4-F1
#
_cell.length_a   1.000
_cell.length_b   1.000
_cell.length_c   1.000
_cell.angle_alpha   90.00
_cell.angle_beta   90.00
_cell.angle_gamma   90.00
#
_symmetry.space_group_name_H-M   'P 1'
#
loop_
_entity.id
_entity.type
_entity.pdbx_description
1 polymer ?
#
loop_
_entity_poly.entity_id
_entity_poly.type
_entity_poly.pdbx_seq_one_letter_code
_entity_poly.pdbx_strand_id
1 'polypeptide(L)' 'MLLKLIPLFIPLIIYFLIQIAKLYIKSAFNNKAANTSETMVSCSKCGTFVHESLVINKLKKSYCSKECLNS' A
#
# COMPACT_ATOMS: atom_id res chain seq x y z
N MET A 1 8.08 40.40 -25.33
CA MET A 1 7.47 39.41 -26.26
C MET A 1 7.19 38.06 -25.58
N LEU A 2 8.02 37.59 -24.65
CA LEU A 2 7.84 36.36 -23.86
C LEU A 2 6.60 36.33 -22.94
N LEU A 3 6.17 37.48 -22.41
CA LEU A 3 5.05 37.56 -21.46
C LEU A 3 3.70 37.15 -22.07
N LYS A 4 3.55 37.25 -23.40
CA LYS A 4 2.36 36.81 -24.13
C LYS A 4 2.30 35.29 -24.36
N LEU A 5 3.39 34.57 -24.10
CA LEU A 5 3.47 33.12 -24.29
C LEU A 5 3.04 32.35 -23.02
N ILE A 6 3.11 32.98 -21.85
CA ILE A 6 2.66 32.46 -20.56
C ILE A 6 1.22 31.90 -20.60
N PRO A 7 0.21 32.61 -21.16
CA PRO A 7 -1.16 32.08 -21.20
C PRO A 7 -1.31 30.81 -22.05
N LEU A 8 -0.39 30.55 -22.98
CA LEU A 8 -0.41 29.34 -23.82
C LEU A 8 -0.03 28.08 -23.03
N PHE A 9 0.77 28.23 -21.97
CA PHE A 9 1.19 27.11 -21.12
C PHE A 9 0.15 26.74 -20.06
N ILE A 10 -0.77 27.64 -19.71
CA ILE A 10 -1.83 27.39 -18.72
C ILE A 10 -2.64 26.12 -19.03
N PRO A 11 -3.22 25.91 -20.23
CA PRO A 11 -3.96 24.69 -20.52
C PRO A 11 -3.09 23.43 -20.45
N LEU A 12 -1.82 23.54 -20.85
CA LEU A 12 -0.86 22.43 -20.80
C LEU A 12 -0.56 22.03 -19.34
N ILE A 13 -0.33 23.01 -18.47
CA ILE A 13 -0.07 22.79 -17.04
C ILE A 13 -1.30 22.13 -16.38
N ILE A 14 -2.51 22.62 -16.65
CA ILE A 14 -3.75 22.04 -16.13
C ILE A 14 -3.89 20.58 -16.57
N TYR A 15 -3.61 20.27 -17.84
CA TYR A 15 -3.61 18.91 -18.36
C TYR A 15 -2.66 17.99 -17.59
N PHE A 16 -1.41 18.43 -17.37
CA PHE A 16 -0.43 17.66 -16.60
C PHE A 16 -0.86 17.44 -15.14
N LEU A 17 -1.41 18.48 -14.48
CA LEU A 17 -1.89 18.37 -13.11
C LEU A 17 -2.99 17.30 -12.97
N ILE A 18 -3.93 17.24 -13.92
CA ILE A 18 -5.00 16.22 -13.93
C ILE A 18 -4.40 14.80 -14.06
N GLN A 19 -3.40 14.61 -14.92
CA GLN A 19 -2.78 13.29 -15.11
C GLN A 19 -2.01 12.83 -13.89
N ILE A 20 -1.26 13.74 -13.25
CA ILE A 20 -0.55 13.45 -12.00
C ILE A 20 -1.53 13.10 -10.88
N ALA A 21 -2.61 13.86 -10.74
CA ALA A 21 -3.65 13.58 -9.75
C ALA A 21 -4.30 12.20 -9.97
N LYS A 22 -4.62 11.84 -11.23
CA LYS A 22 -5.14 10.50 -11.57
C LYS A 22 -4.14 9.39 -11.21
N LEU A 23 -2.86 9.59 -11.51
CA LEU A 23 -1.82 8.61 -11.18
C LEU A 23 -1.69 8.41 -9.68
N TYR A 24 -1.72 9.51 -8.91
CA TYR A 24 -1.62 9.49 -7.46
C TYR A 24 -2.81 8.79 -6.81
N ILE A 25 -4.04 9.12 -7.25
CA ILE A 25 -5.26 8.43 -6.78
C ILE A 25 -5.18 6.94 -7.13
N LYS A 26 -4.83 6.59 -8.37
CA LYS A 26 -4.70 5.18 -8.78
C LYS A 26 -3.67 4.43 -7.95
N SER A 27 -2.52 5.04 -7.66
CA SER A 27 -1.48 4.45 -6.81
C SER A 27 -1.94 4.27 -5.37
N ALA A 28 -2.63 5.27 -4.80
CA ALA A 28 -3.15 5.20 -3.44
C ALA A 28 -4.20 4.08 -3.27
N PHE A 29 -5.01 3.83 -4.31
CA PHE A 29 -5.98 2.73 -4.32
C PHE A 29 -5.34 1.36 -4.63
N ASN A 30 -4.36 1.27 -5.54
CA ASN A 30 -3.69 0.00 -5.87
C ASN A 30 -2.80 -0.54 -4.73
N ASN A 31 -2.28 0.31 -3.86
CA ASN A 31 -1.48 -0.14 -2.70
C ASN A 31 -2.29 -0.97 -1.68
N LYS A 32 -3.63 -0.99 -1.76
CA LYS A 32 -4.45 -1.89 -0.92
C LYS A 32 -4.64 -3.29 -1.52
N ALA A 33 -4.44 -3.48 -2.82
CA ALA A 33 -4.71 -4.75 -3.50
C ALA A 33 -3.48 -5.64 -3.71
N ALA A 34 -2.26 -5.11 -3.52
CA ALA A 34 -1.02 -5.81 -3.84
C ALA A 34 -0.37 -6.58 -2.66
N ASN A 35 -1.02 -6.64 -1.50
CA ASN A 35 -0.47 -7.32 -0.32
C ASN A 35 -1.09 -8.73 -0.12
N THR A 36 -1.26 -9.49 -1.20
CA THR A 36 -1.16 -10.95 -1.10
C THR A 36 0.30 -11.30 -1.35
N SER A 37 1.17 -10.82 -0.48
CA SER A 37 2.51 -11.37 -0.37
C SER A 37 2.31 -12.85 -0.03
N GLU A 38 2.80 -13.75 -0.88
CA GLU A 38 2.86 -15.19 -0.57
C GLU A 38 3.83 -15.49 0.60
N THR A 39 4.25 -14.45 1.32
CA THR A 39 5.15 -14.52 2.45
C THR A 39 4.44 -15.19 3.62
N MET A 40 4.94 -16.35 3.99
CA MET A 40 4.53 -17.04 5.20
C MET A 40 5.37 -16.56 6.38
N VAL A 41 4.73 -16.28 7.50
CA VAL A 41 5.37 -15.86 8.75
C VAL A 41 5.29 -17.02 9.74
N SER A 42 6.38 -17.31 10.44
CA SER A 42 6.40 -18.34 11.47
C SER A 42 5.72 -17.85 12.75
N CYS A 43 4.84 -18.69 13.32
CA CYS A 43 4.21 -18.43 14.59
C CYS A 43 5.24 -18.49 15.74
N SER A 44 5.35 -17.42 16.52
CA SER A 44 6.24 -17.34 17.68
C SER A 44 5.92 -18.39 18.77
N LYS A 45 4.67 -18.87 18.78
CA LYS A 45 4.11 -20.00 19.56
C LYS A 45 4.74 -21.36 19.23
N CYS A 46 4.21 -21.93 18.14
CA CYS A 46 4.39 -23.32 17.75
C CYS A 46 5.31 -23.51 16.53
N GLY A 47 5.83 -22.43 15.94
CA GLY A 47 6.70 -22.47 14.77
C GLY A 47 5.97 -22.68 13.43
N THR A 48 4.66 -22.97 13.43
CA THR A 48 3.86 -23.15 12.21
C THR A 48 3.93 -21.93 11.30
N PHE A 49 4.16 -22.14 10.01
CA PHE A 49 4.14 -21.10 9.00
C PHE A 49 2.70 -20.78 8.60
N VAL A 50 2.34 -19.50 8.69
CA VAL A 50 0.99 -19.01 8.36
C VAL A 50 1.11 -17.88 7.36
N HIS A 51 0.21 -17.88 6.38
CA HIS A 51 0.11 -16.82 5.39
C HIS A 51 -0.17 -15.47 6.06
N GLU A 52 0.50 -14.39 5.62
CA GLU A 52 0.41 -13.06 6.24
C GLU A 52 -1.03 -12.58 6.47
N SER A 53 -1.95 -12.90 5.55
CA SER A 53 -3.38 -12.55 5.67
C SER A 53 -4.12 -13.20 6.84
N LEU A 54 -3.59 -14.29 7.41
CA LEU A 54 -4.18 -15.04 8.53
C LEU A 54 -3.41 -14.84 9.85
N VAL A 55 -2.28 -14.12 9.82
CA VAL A 55 -1.41 -13.92 10.98
C VAL A 55 -2.05 -12.94 11.97
N ILE A 56 -2.00 -13.29 13.26
CA ILE A 56 -2.39 -12.40 14.36
C ILE A 56 -1.13 -11.77 14.93
N ASN A 57 -1.00 -10.44 14.84
CA ASN A 57 0.15 -9.69 15.34
C ASN A 57 -0.14 -9.03 16.70
N LYS A 58 0.72 -9.26 17.71
CA LYS A 58 0.65 -8.60 19.04
C LYS A 58 2.05 -8.44 19.63
N LEU A 59 2.37 -7.25 20.15
CA LEU A 59 3.66 -6.96 20.80
C LEU A 59 4.90 -7.36 19.95
N LYS A 60 4.86 -7.05 18.64
CA LYS A 60 5.90 -7.43 17.65
C LYS A 60 6.11 -8.94 17.47
N LYS A 61 5.19 -9.79 17.93
CA LYS A 61 5.17 -11.24 17.69
C LYS A 61 3.99 -11.61 16.80
N SER A 62 4.18 -12.67 16.02
CA SER A 62 3.21 -13.18 15.05
C SER A 62 2.69 -14.54 15.50
N TYR A 63 1.39 -14.74 15.44
CA TYR A 63 0.72 -15.93 15.96
C TYR A 63 -0.25 -16.53 14.93
N CYS A 64 -0.32 -17.87 14.89
CA CYS A 64 -1.21 -18.59 13.97
C CYS A 64 -2.68 -18.63 14.41
N SER A 65 -2.95 -18.45 15.70
CA SER A 65 -4.29 -18.54 16.27
C SER A 65 -4.42 -17.76 17.58
N LYS A 66 -5.65 -17.49 18.01
CA LYS A 66 -5.93 -16.87 19.32
C LYS A 66 -5.46 -17.74 20.48
N GLU A 67 -5.43 -19.06 20.31
CA GLU A 67 -4.90 -20.00 21.29
C GLU A 67 -3.40 -19.78 21.50
N CYS A 68 -2.63 -19.62 20.41
CA CYS A 68 -1.21 -19.32 20.51
C CYS A 68 -0.92 -17.93 21.08
N LEU A 69 -1.86 -16.99 20.95
CA LEU A 69 -1.74 -15.65 21.52
C LEU A 69 -1.94 -15.62 23.04
N ASN A 70 -2.88 -16.43 23.54
CA ASN A 70 -3.39 -16.38 24.92
C ASN A 70 -2.84 -17.50 25.81
N SER A 71 -1.99 -18.37 25.29
CA SER A 71 -1.37 -19.46 26.02
C SER A 71 0.03 -19.11 26.47
#